data_AF-A0A839Z0D1-F1
#
_entry.id   AF-A0A839Z0D1-F1
#
_cell.length_a   1.000
_cell.length_b   1.000
_cell.length_c   1.000
_cell.angle_alpha   90.00
_cell.angle_beta   90.00
_cell.angle_gamma   90.00
#
_symmetry.space_group_name_H-M   'P 1'
#
loop_
_entity.id
_entity.type
_entity.pdbx_description
1 polymer ?
#
loop_
_entity_poly.entity_id
_entity_poly.type
_entity_poly.pdbx_seq_one_letter_code
_entity_poly.pdbx_strand_id
1 'polypeptide(L)'
;MLGERRFRFVGIDGKLGDDGWHAHHLPLLWRYNLHYLDELTSDNSEQREAELSSLLMRWIREVEPGTEVAWDPYPLSLRIVNIVKLGLRRGGLQRSVRASLAHQARWLAANLETHLLANHYFTNGKALFFAGSLLEGEESGEWRKRGAQIVAEQVEEQFLDDGGHYERSPMYQAILTEDLLDLVNLCRHCEHGPLLASLEAHASRAVEWLIAMCHPDGDISFFNDSALGVAPRPYRIADYANRLAIKFDPLPGSRLLRSSGYARLKAGDAVVLADAAPLGPEYQPGHGHADTLSFELSVGPQRVVVNSGISHYECDSERLRQRATAAHSTLVFDDKDSSEVWSAFRVGRRARPLIEKFDRDAGVFKAAHDGYAHLPGKPVHRRSWTLDTGCLAVTDWIDARRGRTARAYFHLHPDLEVEHHCEDGIVLRASRLRVGVKADFPLVIEFGSWHPRFGERVGNCALRIDWDDPDAEICQTRFTWSDA
;
A
#
# COMPACT_ATOMS: atom_id res chain seq x y z
N MET A 1 9.26 12.96 -15.63
CA MET A 1 10.45 13.67 -16.17
C MET A 1 10.13 15.15 -16.24
N LEU A 2 11.01 16.01 -15.73
CA LEU A 2 10.81 17.47 -15.64
C LEU A 2 11.44 18.25 -16.81
N GLY A 3 12.13 17.55 -17.71
CA GLY A 3 12.86 18.10 -18.84
C GLY A 3 14.05 17.21 -19.18
N GLU A 4 14.86 17.62 -20.16
CA GLU A 4 16.03 16.84 -20.58
C GLU A 4 16.94 16.56 -19.38
N ARG A 5 17.13 15.26 -19.06
CA ARG A 5 17.97 14.76 -17.95
C ARG A 5 17.50 15.14 -16.55
N ARG A 6 16.32 15.74 -16.37
CA ARG A 6 15.79 16.13 -15.05
C ARG A 6 14.59 15.26 -14.68
N PHE A 7 14.59 14.74 -13.47
CA PHE A 7 13.57 13.83 -12.98
C PHE A 7 13.07 14.26 -11.62
N ARG A 8 11.81 13.93 -11.33
CA ARG A 8 11.26 13.97 -9.98
C ARG A 8 10.82 12.55 -9.68
N PHE A 9 11.48 11.91 -8.74
CA PHE A 9 11.10 10.60 -8.24
C PHE A 9 10.86 10.71 -6.75
N VAL A 10 9.78 10.11 -6.27
CA VAL A 10 9.49 9.99 -4.84
C VAL A 10 9.57 11.33 -4.07
N GLY A 11 9.10 12.40 -4.72
CA GLY A 11 9.10 13.77 -4.18
C GLY A 11 10.43 14.54 -4.29
N ILE A 12 11.48 13.92 -4.85
CA ILE A 12 12.84 14.50 -4.91
C ILE A 12 13.23 14.81 -6.36
N ASP A 13 13.62 16.06 -6.61
CA ASP A 13 14.19 16.50 -7.87
C ASP A 13 15.65 16.05 -7.99
N GLY A 14 16.00 15.51 -9.16
CA GLY A 14 17.38 15.17 -9.50
C GLY A 14 17.67 15.38 -10.98
N LYS A 15 18.96 15.38 -11.33
CA LYS A 15 19.43 15.53 -12.70
C LYS A 15 20.59 14.58 -12.97
N LEU A 16 20.65 14.01 -14.18
CA LEU A 16 21.87 13.32 -14.64
C LEU A 16 22.98 14.37 -14.82
N GLY A 17 23.84 14.47 -13.80
CA GLY A 17 25.03 15.33 -13.75
C GLY A 17 26.30 14.58 -14.15
N ASP A 18 27.43 14.96 -13.55
CA ASP A 18 28.75 14.40 -13.86
C ASP A 18 28.87 12.93 -13.40
N ASP A 19 28.16 12.54 -12.35
CA ASP A 19 28.04 11.16 -11.83
C ASP A 19 27.09 10.28 -12.69
N GLY A 20 26.66 10.80 -13.84
CA GLY A 20 25.90 10.06 -14.85
C GLY A 20 24.64 9.39 -14.27
N TRP A 21 24.55 8.08 -14.49
CA TRP A 21 23.43 7.24 -14.09
C TRP A 21 23.54 6.67 -12.68
N HIS A 22 24.67 6.85 -11.98
CA HIS A 22 24.84 6.33 -10.62
C HIS A 22 24.12 7.18 -9.59
N ALA A 23 24.30 8.50 -9.69
CA ALA A 23 23.69 9.51 -8.84
C ALA A 23 23.81 9.18 -7.34
N HIS A 24 25.02 8.85 -6.87
CA HIS A 24 25.32 8.40 -5.50
C HIS A 24 24.92 9.41 -4.41
N HIS A 25 24.74 10.68 -4.79
CA HIS A 25 24.28 11.75 -3.90
C HIS A 25 22.77 11.72 -3.61
N LEU A 26 22.00 10.85 -4.28
CA LEU A 26 20.55 10.71 -4.12
C LEU A 26 20.18 9.40 -3.41
N PRO A 27 19.03 9.36 -2.71
CA PRO A 27 18.57 8.17 -1.99
C PRO A 27 18.44 6.93 -2.89
N LEU A 28 18.57 5.74 -2.31
CA LEU A 28 18.55 4.47 -3.05
C LEU A 28 17.28 4.31 -3.88
N LEU A 29 16.11 4.59 -3.30
CA LEU A 29 14.83 4.49 -4.01
C LEU A 29 14.74 5.46 -5.21
N TRP A 30 15.34 6.66 -5.09
CA TRP A 30 15.41 7.60 -6.19
C TRP A 30 16.24 7.03 -7.34
N ARG A 31 17.40 6.45 -7.03
CA ARG A 31 18.29 5.79 -7.99
C ARG A 31 17.60 4.59 -8.64
N TYR A 32 16.83 3.81 -7.88
CA TYR A 32 16.03 2.71 -8.43
C TYR A 32 15.05 3.22 -9.50
N ASN A 33 14.27 4.26 -9.18
CA ASN A 33 13.31 4.88 -10.12
C ASN A 33 13.99 5.40 -11.40
N LEU A 34 15.21 5.95 -11.29
CA LEU A 34 15.99 6.37 -12.44
C LEU A 34 16.21 5.24 -13.45
N HIS A 35 16.37 4.01 -12.98
CA HIS A 35 16.62 2.85 -13.82
C HIS A 35 15.37 2.03 -14.17
N TYR A 36 14.18 2.35 -13.63
CA TYR A 36 12.93 1.69 -14.05
C TYR A 36 12.54 2.07 -15.48
N LEU A 37 12.87 3.30 -15.88
CA LEU A 37 12.46 3.88 -17.16
C LEU A 37 10.92 3.86 -17.38
N ASP A 38 10.14 4.10 -16.32
CA ASP A 38 8.67 4.15 -16.38
C ASP A 38 8.14 5.17 -17.40
N GLU A 39 8.95 6.18 -17.73
CA GLU A 39 8.56 7.20 -18.71
C GLU A 39 8.33 6.63 -20.10
N LEU A 40 8.89 5.46 -20.41
CA LEU A 40 8.64 4.73 -21.66
C LEU A 40 7.17 4.32 -21.81
N THR A 41 6.44 4.16 -20.71
CA THR A 41 5.04 3.71 -20.65
C THR A 41 4.09 4.79 -20.12
N SER A 42 4.58 6.00 -19.83
CA SER A 42 3.77 7.14 -19.39
C SER A 42 2.68 7.56 -20.40
N ASP A 43 1.60 8.19 -19.91
CA ASP A 43 0.43 8.63 -20.72
C ASP A 43 0.83 9.49 -21.93
N ASN A 44 1.91 10.27 -21.83
CA ASN A 44 2.38 11.16 -22.91
C ASN A 44 3.61 10.62 -23.68
N SER A 45 3.92 9.34 -23.53
CA SER A 45 5.12 8.74 -24.11
C SER A 45 5.14 8.75 -25.64
N GLU A 46 3.99 8.69 -26.30
CA GLU A 46 3.89 8.80 -27.77
C GLU A 46 4.30 10.18 -28.27
N GLN A 47 3.85 11.26 -27.61
CA GLN A 47 4.25 12.62 -28.02
C GLN A 47 5.74 12.90 -27.74
N ARG A 48 6.37 12.13 -26.86
CA ARG A 48 7.77 12.25 -26.44
C ARG A 48 8.67 11.14 -27.00
N GLU A 49 8.23 10.46 -28.05
CA GLU A 49 8.89 9.29 -28.62
C GLU A 49 10.39 9.50 -28.91
N ALA A 50 10.76 10.61 -29.56
CA ALA A 50 12.17 10.88 -29.89
C ALA A 50 13.04 11.09 -28.64
N GLU A 51 12.53 11.84 -27.66
CA GLU A 51 13.19 12.11 -26.38
C GLU A 51 13.42 10.81 -25.60
N LEU A 52 12.36 10.00 -25.45
CA LEU A 52 12.40 8.74 -24.71
C LEU A 52 13.26 7.67 -25.41
N SER A 53 13.26 7.64 -26.74
CA SER A 53 14.14 6.74 -27.50
C SER A 53 15.60 7.14 -27.35
N SER A 54 15.90 8.44 -27.34
CA SER A 54 17.23 8.97 -27.03
C SER A 54 17.67 8.61 -25.61
N LEU A 55 16.77 8.76 -24.62
CA LEU A 55 17.03 8.40 -23.23
C LEU A 55 17.36 6.90 -23.07
N LEU A 56 16.56 6.03 -23.68
CA LEU A 56 16.80 4.57 -23.67
C LEU A 56 18.13 4.22 -24.33
N MET A 57 18.41 4.76 -25.52
CA MET A 57 19.66 4.51 -26.22
C MET A 57 20.88 5.05 -25.47
N ARG A 58 20.71 6.14 -24.72
CA ARG A 58 21.74 6.68 -23.84
C ARG A 58 21.99 5.74 -22.66
N TRP A 59 20.94 5.28 -21.98
CA TRP A 59 21.04 4.29 -20.91
C TRP A 59 21.79 3.03 -21.39
N ILE A 60 21.40 2.48 -22.55
CA ILE A 60 22.03 1.28 -23.13
C ILE A 60 23.53 1.47 -23.40
N ARG A 61 23.95 2.70 -23.73
CA ARG A 61 25.34 3.01 -24.07
C ARG A 61 26.20 3.33 -22.85
N GLU A 62 25.62 4.00 -21.85
CA GLU A 62 26.34 4.58 -20.72
C GLU A 62 26.30 3.70 -19.46
N VAL A 63 25.32 2.79 -19.34
CA VAL A 63 25.19 1.92 -18.17
C VAL A 63 25.83 0.56 -18.47
N GLU A 64 26.97 0.31 -17.85
CA GLU A 64 27.69 -0.95 -18.00
C GLU A 64 26.95 -2.12 -17.33
N PRO A 65 26.98 -3.33 -17.93
CA PRO A 65 26.44 -4.54 -17.31
C PRO A 65 26.97 -4.84 -15.91
N GLY A 66 26.07 -5.17 -14.99
CA GLY A 66 26.41 -5.53 -13.61
C GLY A 66 26.73 -4.34 -12.68
N THR A 67 26.55 -3.10 -13.15
CA THR A 67 26.67 -1.92 -12.29
C THR A 67 25.60 -1.91 -11.20
N GLU A 68 26.02 -1.56 -9.98
CA GLU A 68 25.14 -1.51 -8.80
C GLU A 68 23.88 -0.69 -9.06
N VAL A 69 22.76 -1.10 -8.47
CA VAL A 69 21.44 -0.45 -8.58
C VAL A 69 20.80 -0.58 -9.96
N ALA A 70 21.51 -0.31 -11.06
CA ALA A 70 20.96 -0.44 -12.41
C ALA A 70 20.67 -1.90 -12.79
N TRP A 71 21.50 -2.82 -12.30
CA TRP A 71 21.43 -4.27 -12.55
C TRP A 71 20.94 -5.08 -11.36
N ASP A 72 20.48 -4.42 -10.30
CA ASP A 72 19.74 -5.08 -9.24
C ASP A 72 18.46 -5.69 -9.83
N PRO A 73 18.02 -6.89 -9.40
CA PRO A 73 17.01 -7.64 -10.13
C PRO A 73 15.64 -6.94 -10.15
N TYR A 74 15.28 -6.21 -9.10
CA TYR A 74 14.02 -5.45 -9.05
C TYR A 74 13.98 -4.28 -10.06
N PRO A 75 14.91 -3.29 -10.05
CA PRO A 75 14.97 -2.26 -11.09
C PRO A 75 15.07 -2.83 -12.51
N LEU A 76 15.86 -3.90 -12.69
CA LEU A 76 16.00 -4.60 -13.95
C LEU A 76 14.66 -5.18 -14.44
N SER A 77 13.87 -5.77 -13.54
CA SER A 77 12.58 -6.37 -13.87
C SER A 77 11.57 -5.35 -14.37
N LEU A 78 11.43 -4.21 -13.66
CA LEU A 78 10.53 -3.13 -14.09
C LEU A 78 10.95 -2.56 -15.45
N ARG A 79 12.26 -2.35 -15.65
CA ARG A 79 12.79 -1.85 -16.93
C ARG A 79 12.56 -2.82 -18.09
N ILE A 80 12.75 -4.12 -17.87
CA ILE A 80 12.46 -5.16 -18.87
C ILE A 80 10.99 -5.06 -19.30
N VAL A 81 10.05 -4.99 -18.36
CA VAL A 81 8.62 -4.87 -18.66
C VAL A 81 8.31 -3.59 -19.43
N ASN A 82 8.88 -2.45 -19.04
CA ASN A 82 8.70 -1.18 -19.73
C ASN A 82 9.23 -1.20 -21.17
N ILE A 83 10.41 -1.78 -21.41
CA ILE A 83 10.97 -1.95 -22.77
C ILE A 83 10.11 -2.91 -23.60
N VAL A 84 9.60 -3.98 -23.01
CA VAL A 84 8.70 -4.92 -23.70
C VAL A 84 7.41 -4.23 -24.10
N LYS A 85 6.75 -3.49 -23.19
CA LYS A 85 5.54 -2.70 -23.47
C LYS A 85 5.77 -1.71 -24.61
N LEU A 86 6.91 -1.01 -24.61
CA LEU A 86 7.32 -0.13 -25.71
C LEU A 86 7.42 -0.87 -27.04
N GLY A 87 8.04 -2.05 -27.04
CA GLY A 87 8.18 -2.91 -28.22
C GLY A 87 6.83 -3.36 -28.78
N LEU A 88 5.94 -3.82 -27.91
CA LEU A 88 4.59 -4.25 -28.27
C LEU A 88 3.79 -3.10 -28.90
N ARG A 89 3.82 -1.91 -28.30
CA ARG A 89 3.15 -0.71 -28.83
C ARG A 89 3.66 -0.31 -30.22
N ARG A 90 4.97 -0.48 -30.48
CA ARG A 90 5.61 -0.13 -31.76
C ARG A 90 5.54 -1.22 -32.82
N GLY A 91 5.05 -2.41 -32.48
CA GLY A 91 5.16 -3.60 -33.34
C GLY A 91 6.60 -4.10 -33.51
N GLY A 92 7.52 -3.75 -32.61
CA GLY A 92 8.89 -4.25 -32.61
C GLY A 92 9.90 -3.34 -31.91
N LEU A 93 11.11 -3.89 -31.71
CA LEU A 93 12.26 -3.19 -31.15
C LEU A 93 13.41 -3.14 -32.14
N GLN A 94 14.15 -2.02 -32.14
CA GLN A 94 15.42 -1.89 -32.86
C GLN A 94 16.42 -2.96 -32.39
N ARG A 95 17.33 -3.38 -33.28
CA ARG A 95 18.28 -4.47 -33.00
C ARG A 95 19.12 -4.24 -31.74
N SER A 96 19.61 -3.02 -31.50
CA SER A 96 20.37 -2.65 -30.31
C SER A 96 19.55 -2.79 -29.02
N VAL A 97 18.30 -2.33 -29.03
CA VAL A 97 17.38 -2.43 -27.90
C VAL A 97 17.02 -3.89 -27.63
N ARG A 98 16.75 -4.68 -28.68
CA ARG A 98 16.50 -6.12 -28.57
C ARG A 98 17.69 -6.86 -27.96
N ALA A 99 18.91 -6.54 -28.39
CA ALA A 99 20.14 -7.12 -27.84
C ALA A 99 20.35 -6.76 -26.37
N SER A 100 20.10 -5.49 -25.99
CA SER A 100 20.14 -5.06 -24.60
C SER A 100 19.09 -5.78 -23.75
N LEU A 101 17.84 -5.91 -24.24
CA LEU A 101 16.77 -6.62 -23.56
C LEU A 101 17.13 -8.10 -23.31
N ALA A 102 17.73 -8.78 -24.30
CA ALA A 102 18.19 -10.15 -24.13
C ALA A 102 19.32 -10.28 -23.09
N HIS A 103 20.24 -9.32 -23.04
CA HIS A 103 21.30 -9.32 -22.02
C HIS A 103 20.73 -9.11 -20.61
N GLN A 104 19.76 -8.21 -20.49
CA GLN A 104 19.03 -7.94 -19.25
C GLN A 104 18.25 -9.16 -18.76
N ALA A 105 17.49 -9.82 -19.64
CA ALA A 105 16.75 -11.04 -19.30
C ALA A 105 17.68 -12.18 -18.87
N ARG A 106 18.82 -12.36 -19.55
CA ARG A 106 19.83 -13.36 -19.17
C ARG A 106 20.42 -13.09 -17.78
N TRP A 107 20.73 -11.83 -17.47
CA TRP A 107 21.20 -11.46 -16.14
C TRP A 107 20.15 -11.72 -15.07
N LEU A 108 18.90 -11.31 -15.31
CA LEU A 108 17.80 -11.53 -14.37
C LEU A 108 17.58 -13.02 -14.09
N ALA A 109 17.59 -13.85 -15.14
CA ALA A 109 17.43 -15.30 -15.01
C ALA A 109 18.52 -15.95 -14.13
N ALA A 110 19.72 -15.38 -14.10
CA ALA A 110 20.83 -15.84 -13.29
C ALA A 110 20.86 -15.25 -11.86
N ASN A 111 20.09 -14.19 -11.59
CA ASN A 111 20.17 -13.40 -10.35
C ASN A 111 18.79 -13.13 -9.73
N LEU A 112 17.90 -14.11 -9.70
CA LEU A 112 16.57 -13.96 -9.10
C LEU A 112 16.65 -13.61 -7.60
N GLU A 113 15.75 -12.75 -7.11
CA GLU A 113 15.64 -12.30 -5.71
C GLU A 113 14.97 -13.34 -4.80
N THR A 114 15.44 -14.58 -4.84
CA THR A 114 14.94 -15.68 -3.98
C THR A 114 15.21 -15.46 -2.49
N HIS A 115 16.05 -14.48 -2.13
CA HIS A 115 16.38 -14.11 -0.76
C HIS A 115 15.46 -13.01 -0.20
N LEU A 116 14.86 -12.17 -1.05
CA LEU A 116 13.87 -11.16 -0.65
C LEU A 116 12.43 -11.70 -0.77
N LEU A 117 12.19 -12.59 -1.74
CA LEU A 117 10.88 -13.18 -2.02
C LEU A 117 9.81 -12.11 -2.34
N ALA A 118 8.54 -12.38 -2.05
CA ALA A 118 7.44 -11.44 -2.12
C ALA A 118 7.31 -10.69 -3.45
N ASN A 119 6.87 -9.43 -3.41
CA ASN A 119 6.70 -8.61 -4.61
C ASN A 119 7.95 -8.60 -5.51
N HIS A 120 9.17 -8.58 -4.94
CA HIS A 120 10.43 -8.64 -5.69
C HIS A 120 10.52 -9.89 -6.58
N TYR A 121 10.36 -11.08 -5.99
CA TYR A 121 10.48 -12.34 -6.73
C TYR A 121 9.34 -12.53 -7.74
N PHE A 122 8.12 -12.10 -7.41
CA PHE A 122 7.01 -12.08 -8.37
C PHE A 122 7.33 -11.17 -9.58
N THR A 123 7.83 -9.95 -9.34
CA THR A 123 8.20 -9.01 -10.39
C THR A 123 9.34 -9.56 -11.27
N ASN A 124 10.29 -10.32 -10.72
CA ASN A 124 11.29 -11.03 -11.52
C ASN A 124 10.65 -12.07 -12.47
N GLY A 125 9.70 -12.86 -11.95
CA GLY A 125 8.94 -13.83 -12.76
C GLY A 125 8.17 -13.18 -13.90
N LYS A 126 7.45 -12.07 -13.60
CA LYS A 126 6.75 -11.25 -14.60
C LYS A 126 7.71 -10.78 -15.70
N ALA A 127 8.86 -10.22 -15.33
CA ALA A 127 9.82 -9.70 -16.29
C ALA A 127 10.39 -10.78 -17.22
N LEU A 128 10.73 -11.97 -16.70
CA LEU A 128 11.16 -13.10 -17.53
C LEU A 128 10.06 -13.57 -18.48
N PHE A 129 8.81 -13.64 -18.01
CA PHE A 129 7.68 -14.01 -18.84
C PHE A 129 7.46 -13.00 -19.98
N PHE A 130 7.53 -11.70 -19.68
CA PHE A 130 7.44 -10.61 -20.65
C PHE A 130 8.56 -10.67 -21.69
N ALA A 131 9.82 -10.77 -21.25
CA ALA A 131 10.97 -10.84 -22.14
C ALA A 131 10.92 -12.07 -23.05
N GLY A 132 10.63 -13.25 -22.48
CA GLY A 132 10.53 -14.50 -23.22
C GLY A 132 9.32 -14.59 -24.17
N SER A 133 8.31 -13.74 -23.98
CA SER A 133 7.15 -13.65 -24.88
C SER A 133 7.37 -12.70 -26.06
N LEU A 134 8.23 -11.69 -25.92
CA LEU A 134 8.57 -10.76 -27.00
C LEU A 134 9.78 -11.20 -27.83
N LEU A 135 10.77 -11.82 -27.20
CA LEU A 135 11.99 -12.29 -27.85
C LEU A 135 11.77 -13.66 -28.50
N GLU A 136 12.70 -14.01 -29.39
CA GLU A 136 12.70 -15.27 -30.13
C GLU A 136 13.98 -16.05 -29.84
N GLY A 137 13.92 -17.39 -29.95
CA GLY A 137 15.04 -18.31 -29.74
C GLY A 137 14.88 -19.21 -28.50
N GLU A 138 15.80 -20.15 -28.33
CA GLU A 138 15.74 -21.17 -27.27
C GLU A 138 15.74 -20.54 -25.86
N GLU A 139 16.69 -19.63 -25.58
CA GLU A 139 16.77 -18.92 -24.30
C GLU A 139 15.46 -18.17 -23.96
N SER A 140 14.80 -17.57 -24.98
CA SER A 140 13.54 -16.87 -24.77
C SER A 140 12.41 -17.81 -24.32
N GLY A 141 12.39 -19.03 -24.88
CA GLY A 141 11.46 -20.08 -24.48
C GLY A 141 11.68 -20.54 -23.03
N GLU A 142 12.94 -20.64 -22.61
CA GLU A 142 13.31 -20.96 -21.23
C GLU A 142 12.87 -19.85 -20.26
N TRP A 143 13.13 -18.58 -20.59
CA TRP A 143 12.69 -17.44 -19.78
C TRP A 143 11.17 -17.38 -19.67
N ARG A 144 10.44 -17.60 -20.78
CA ARG A 144 8.98 -17.64 -20.76
C ARG A 144 8.46 -18.75 -19.86
N LYS A 145 9.00 -19.97 -19.98
CA LYS A 145 8.62 -21.10 -19.14
C LYS A 145 8.92 -20.84 -17.66
N ARG A 146 10.11 -20.32 -17.37
CA ARG A 146 10.55 -20.02 -15.99
C ARG A 146 9.71 -18.90 -15.37
N GLY A 147 9.47 -17.82 -16.12
CA GLY A 147 8.61 -16.72 -15.69
C GLY A 147 7.17 -17.18 -15.42
N ALA A 148 6.58 -17.98 -16.33
CA ALA A 148 5.25 -18.55 -16.15
C ALA A 148 5.16 -19.43 -14.89
N GLN A 149 6.19 -20.24 -14.62
CA GLN A 149 6.26 -21.05 -13.41
C GLN A 149 6.31 -20.18 -12.15
N ILE A 150 7.20 -19.19 -12.10
CA ILE A 150 7.34 -18.29 -10.94
C ILE A 150 6.02 -17.53 -10.71
N VAL A 151 5.41 -16.99 -11.77
CA VAL A 151 4.13 -16.29 -11.66
C VAL A 151 3.05 -17.22 -11.12
N ALA A 152 2.91 -18.44 -11.64
CA ALA A 152 1.92 -19.38 -11.15
C ALA A 152 2.12 -19.71 -9.66
N GLU A 153 3.37 -19.95 -9.22
CA GLU A 153 3.69 -20.21 -7.82
C GLU A 153 3.42 -18.99 -6.92
N GLN A 154 3.79 -17.79 -7.37
CA GLN A 154 3.69 -16.58 -6.56
C GLN A 154 2.29 -15.98 -6.53
N VAL A 155 1.46 -16.16 -7.55
CA VAL A 155 0.06 -15.69 -7.50
C VAL A 155 -0.71 -16.45 -6.43
N GLU A 156 -0.57 -17.77 -6.36
CA GLU A 156 -1.24 -18.61 -5.37
C GLU A 156 -0.72 -18.36 -3.94
N GLU A 157 0.58 -18.07 -3.78
CA GLU A 157 1.17 -17.75 -2.47
C GLU A 157 0.80 -16.35 -1.97
N GLN A 158 0.80 -15.35 -2.86
CA GLN A 158 0.78 -13.95 -2.45
C GLN A 158 -0.62 -13.32 -2.43
N PHE A 159 -1.57 -13.85 -3.20
CA PHE A 159 -2.95 -13.36 -3.23
C PHE A 159 -3.86 -14.32 -2.47
N LEU A 160 -4.51 -13.80 -1.44
CA LEU A 160 -5.36 -14.62 -0.60
C LEU A 160 -6.74 -14.87 -1.22
N ASP A 161 -7.51 -15.75 -0.57
CA ASP A 161 -8.85 -16.14 -1.02
C ASP A 161 -9.79 -14.94 -1.25
N ASP A 162 -9.65 -13.87 -0.47
CA ASP A 162 -10.45 -12.64 -0.58
C ASP A 162 -9.89 -11.60 -1.57
N GLY A 163 -8.79 -11.94 -2.28
CA GLY A 163 -8.12 -11.11 -3.27
C GLY A 163 -7.04 -10.18 -2.72
N GLY A 164 -6.90 -10.09 -1.39
CA GLY A 164 -5.89 -9.25 -0.77
C GLY A 164 -4.49 -9.82 -0.90
N HIS A 165 -3.54 -8.98 -1.28
CA HIS A 165 -2.12 -9.32 -1.26
C HIS A 165 -1.65 -9.46 0.19
N TYR A 166 -0.74 -10.40 0.43
CA TYR A 166 -0.31 -10.76 1.77
C TYR A 166 0.54 -9.71 2.50
N GLU A 167 1.07 -8.69 1.81
CA GLU A 167 1.84 -7.60 2.41
C GLU A 167 0.95 -6.53 3.04
N ARG A 168 -0.38 -6.63 2.83
CA ARG A 168 -1.39 -5.81 3.52
C ARG A 168 -1.26 -4.30 3.27
N SER A 169 -0.60 -3.91 2.18
CA SER A 169 -0.51 -2.53 1.74
C SER A 169 -1.46 -2.29 0.55
N PRO A 170 -2.46 -1.39 0.69
CA PRO A 170 -3.27 -0.92 -0.43
C PRO A 170 -2.45 -0.37 -1.62
N MET A 171 -1.29 0.24 -1.38
CA MET A 171 -0.41 0.70 -2.46
C MET A 171 0.20 -0.47 -3.24
N TYR A 172 0.77 -1.46 -2.54
CA TYR A 172 1.32 -2.66 -3.20
C TYR A 172 0.24 -3.53 -3.83
N GLN A 173 -0.96 -3.60 -3.24
CA GLN A 173 -2.12 -4.19 -3.89
C GLN A 173 -2.36 -3.57 -5.26
N ALA A 174 -2.37 -2.24 -5.36
CA ALA A 174 -2.65 -1.55 -6.62
C ALA A 174 -1.58 -1.87 -7.68
N ILE A 175 -0.29 -1.85 -7.31
CA ILE A 175 0.83 -2.22 -8.19
C ILE A 175 0.65 -3.66 -8.70
N LEU A 176 0.43 -4.61 -7.79
CA LEU A 176 0.38 -6.02 -8.15
C LEU A 176 -0.92 -6.41 -8.85
N THR A 177 -2.01 -5.68 -8.62
CA THR A 177 -3.25 -5.84 -9.38
C THR A 177 -3.06 -5.39 -10.83
N GLU A 178 -2.36 -4.28 -11.07
CA GLU A 178 -1.95 -3.89 -12.44
C GLU A 178 -1.07 -4.98 -13.07
N ASP A 179 -0.13 -5.54 -12.32
CA ASP A 179 0.74 -6.61 -12.80
C ASP A 179 -0.04 -7.88 -13.20
N LEU A 180 -1.06 -8.27 -12.43
CA LEU A 180 -1.96 -9.36 -12.79
C LEU A 180 -2.69 -9.07 -14.11
N LEU A 181 -3.23 -7.86 -14.28
CA LEU A 181 -3.95 -7.47 -15.50
C LEU A 181 -3.02 -7.43 -16.71
N ASP A 182 -1.78 -6.96 -16.54
CA ASP A 182 -0.72 -7.04 -17.54
C ASP A 182 -0.42 -8.48 -17.97
N LEU A 183 -0.32 -9.39 -17.01
CA LEU A 183 -0.08 -10.81 -17.26
C LEU A 183 -1.27 -11.48 -17.97
N VAL A 184 -2.52 -11.16 -17.57
CA VAL A 184 -3.73 -11.60 -18.28
C VAL A 184 -3.69 -11.14 -19.73
N ASN A 185 -3.42 -9.86 -19.96
CA ASN A 185 -3.38 -9.26 -21.28
C ASN A 185 -2.33 -9.96 -22.17
N LEU A 186 -1.12 -10.18 -21.65
CA LEU A 186 -0.07 -10.89 -22.38
C LEU A 186 -0.45 -12.37 -22.63
N CYS A 187 -0.94 -13.09 -21.62
CA CYS A 187 -1.28 -14.52 -21.73
C CYS A 187 -2.34 -14.80 -22.81
N ARG A 188 -3.29 -13.88 -23.00
CA ARG A 188 -4.31 -13.99 -24.07
C ARG A 188 -3.72 -13.96 -25.47
N HIS A 189 -2.53 -13.40 -25.65
CA HIS A 189 -1.84 -13.30 -26.94
C HIS A 189 -0.74 -14.37 -27.13
N CYS A 190 -0.41 -15.13 -26.08
CA CYS A 190 0.69 -16.11 -26.10
C CYS A 190 0.24 -17.57 -25.85
N GLU A 191 -1.06 -17.85 -25.91
CA GLU A 191 -1.68 -19.20 -25.81
C GLU A 191 -1.32 -19.99 -24.52
N HIS A 192 -1.18 -19.32 -23.37
CA HIS A 192 -0.83 -19.96 -22.10
C HIS A 192 -2.05 -20.31 -21.22
N GLY A 193 -2.95 -21.16 -21.73
CA GLY A 193 -4.30 -21.40 -21.21
C GLY A 193 -4.45 -21.60 -19.68
N PRO A 194 -3.74 -22.56 -19.04
CA PRO A 194 -3.88 -22.79 -17.59
C PRO A 194 -3.47 -21.60 -16.72
N LEU A 195 -2.39 -20.91 -17.10
CA LEU A 195 -1.92 -19.72 -16.39
C LEU A 195 -2.92 -18.58 -16.54
N LEU A 196 -3.46 -18.37 -17.75
CA LEU A 196 -4.47 -17.35 -18.01
C LEU A 196 -5.69 -17.52 -17.08
N ALA A 197 -6.21 -18.73 -16.94
CA ALA A 197 -7.37 -18.99 -16.10
C ALA A 197 -7.12 -18.67 -14.62
N SER A 198 -5.95 -19.04 -14.07
CA SER A 198 -5.57 -18.67 -12.69
C SER A 198 -5.44 -17.15 -12.55
N LEU A 199 -4.77 -16.48 -13.50
CA LEU A 199 -4.59 -15.03 -13.47
C LEU A 199 -5.91 -14.26 -13.54
N GLU A 200 -6.85 -14.66 -14.40
CA GLU A 200 -8.16 -14.01 -14.50
C GLU A 200 -8.97 -14.14 -13.20
N ALA A 201 -8.92 -15.30 -12.56
CA ALA A 201 -9.58 -15.54 -11.28
C ALA A 201 -8.98 -14.68 -10.16
N HIS A 202 -7.65 -14.58 -10.09
CA HIS A 202 -6.97 -13.75 -9.10
C HIS A 202 -7.18 -12.26 -9.36
N ALA A 203 -7.07 -11.80 -10.61
CA ALA A 203 -7.27 -10.41 -10.99
C ALA A 203 -8.67 -9.91 -10.62
N SER A 204 -9.70 -10.72 -10.84
CA SER A 204 -11.08 -10.41 -10.44
C SER A 204 -11.17 -10.07 -8.93
N ARG A 205 -10.70 -10.98 -8.07
CA ARG A 205 -10.75 -10.79 -6.61
C ARG A 205 -9.83 -9.65 -6.15
N ALA A 206 -8.66 -9.50 -6.77
CA ALA A 206 -7.70 -8.46 -6.43
C ALA A 206 -8.23 -7.05 -6.72
N VAL A 207 -8.97 -6.86 -7.83
CA VAL A 207 -9.67 -5.60 -8.14
C VAL A 207 -10.76 -5.33 -7.11
N GLU A 208 -11.56 -6.33 -6.75
CA GLU A 208 -12.62 -6.17 -5.75
C GLU A 208 -12.08 -5.82 -4.37
N TRP A 209 -10.96 -6.43 -3.95
CA TRP A 209 -10.29 -6.10 -2.70
C TRP A 209 -9.79 -4.65 -2.73
N LEU A 210 -9.13 -4.23 -3.82
CA LEU A 210 -8.60 -2.87 -3.96
C LEU A 210 -9.72 -1.84 -3.83
N ILE A 211 -10.83 -2.04 -4.54
CA ILE A 211 -11.99 -1.15 -4.50
C ILE A 211 -12.61 -1.12 -3.09
N ALA A 212 -12.69 -2.27 -2.42
CA ALA A 212 -13.21 -2.36 -1.05
C ALA A 212 -12.37 -1.56 -0.03
N MET A 213 -11.07 -1.44 -0.26
CA MET A 213 -10.12 -0.68 0.58
C MET A 213 -9.91 0.76 0.10
N CYS A 214 -10.70 1.24 -0.86
CA CYS A 214 -10.69 2.65 -1.24
C CYS A 214 -11.69 3.47 -0.41
N HIS A 215 -11.32 4.72 -0.14
CA HIS A 215 -12.25 5.72 0.36
C HIS A 215 -13.24 6.14 -0.72
N PRO A 216 -14.37 6.78 -0.35
CA PRO A 216 -15.34 7.27 -1.35
C PRO A 216 -14.79 8.37 -2.27
N ASP A 217 -13.65 8.98 -1.95
CA ASP A 217 -12.91 9.87 -2.86
C ASP A 217 -12.27 9.14 -4.05
N GLY A 218 -12.26 7.80 -4.02
CA GLY A 218 -11.75 6.93 -5.08
C GLY A 218 -10.26 6.59 -4.96
N ASP A 219 -9.58 7.05 -3.91
CA ASP A 219 -8.17 6.75 -3.64
C ASP A 219 -8.01 5.76 -2.48
N ILE A 220 -6.83 5.14 -2.40
CA ILE A 220 -6.50 4.09 -1.42
C ILE A 220 -6.49 4.60 0.03
N SER A 221 -6.78 3.70 0.98
CA SER A 221 -6.52 3.87 2.41
C SER A 221 -5.03 3.74 2.76
N PHE A 222 -4.60 4.26 3.92
CA PHE A 222 -3.19 4.36 4.30
C PHE A 222 -2.78 3.33 5.37
N PHE A 223 -3.18 2.07 5.19
CA PHE A 223 -2.68 0.96 6.01
C PHE A 223 -1.28 0.55 5.56
N ASN A 224 -0.42 0.21 6.52
CA ASN A 224 0.95 -0.21 6.28
C ASN A 224 1.72 0.77 5.37
N ASP A 225 2.67 0.28 4.57
CA ASP A 225 3.38 1.11 3.58
C ASP A 225 2.47 1.51 2.41
N SER A 226 1.68 2.57 2.58
CA SER A 226 0.82 3.12 1.54
C SER A 226 0.97 4.63 1.41
N ALA A 227 1.14 5.07 0.15
CA ALA A 227 1.18 6.48 -0.23
C ALA A 227 0.60 6.68 -1.63
N LEU A 228 0.08 7.87 -1.92
CA LEU A 228 -0.42 8.24 -3.24
C LEU A 228 0.74 8.57 -4.19
N GLY A 229 0.48 8.41 -5.49
CA GLY A 229 1.42 8.83 -6.55
C GLY A 229 2.59 7.87 -6.82
N VAL A 230 2.65 6.73 -6.12
CA VAL A 230 3.57 5.63 -6.42
C VAL A 230 2.88 4.57 -7.28
N ALA A 231 1.71 4.10 -6.86
CA ALA A 231 0.91 3.13 -7.60
C ALA A 231 -0.08 3.80 -8.58
N PRO A 232 -0.53 3.08 -9.63
CA PRO A 232 -1.65 3.52 -10.45
C PRO A 232 -2.89 3.78 -9.60
N ARG A 233 -3.69 4.80 -9.98
CA ARG A 233 -4.92 5.10 -9.26
C ARG A 233 -5.95 3.96 -9.43
N PRO A 234 -6.76 3.66 -8.40
CA PRO A 234 -7.74 2.58 -8.43
C PRO A 234 -8.68 2.61 -9.65
N TYR A 235 -9.15 3.80 -10.04
CA TYR A 235 -10.03 3.93 -11.21
C TYR A 235 -9.36 3.50 -12.53
N ARG A 236 -8.04 3.69 -12.67
CA ARG A 236 -7.30 3.26 -13.87
C ARG A 236 -7.18 1.73 -13.91
N ILE A 237 -7.01 1.10 -12.76
CA ILE A 237 -6.98 -0.37 -12.61
C ILE A 237 -8.35 -0.95 -12.94
N ALA A 238 -9.43 -0.38 -12.39
CA ALA A 238 -10.79 -0.80 -12.69
C ALA A 238 -11.13 -0.65 -14.19
N ASP A 239 -10.73 0.47 -14.81
CA ASP A 239 -10.88 0.69 -16.25
C ASP A 239 -10.06 -0.32 -17.08
N TYR A 240 -8.82 -0.63 -16.67
CA TYR A 240 -8.02 -1.67 -17.32
C TYR A 240 -8.67 -3.06 -17.20
N ALA A 241 -9.16 -3.43 -16.01
CA ALA A 241 -9.89 -4.67 -15.79
C ALA A 241 -11.13 -4.77 -16.69
N ASN A 242 -11.90 -3.67 -16.82
CA ASN A 242 -13.04 -3.59 -17.72
C ASN A 242 -12.67 -3.77 -19.20
N ARG A 243 -11.58 -3.14 -19.67
CA ARG A 243 -11.06 -3.37 -21.04
C ARG A 243 -10.67 -4.83 -21.28
N LEU A 244 -10.18 -5.51 -20.25
CA LEU A 244 -9.89 -6.94 -20.28
C LEU A 244 -11.12 -7.81 -19.99
N ALA A 245 -12.32 -7.23 -19.86
CA ALA A 245 -13.55 -7.94 -19.53
C ALA A 245 -13.48 -8.80 -18.24
N ILE A 246 -12.58 -8.44 -17.32
CA ILE A 246 -12.52 -9.04 -15.98
C ILE A 246 -13.78 -8.62 -15.21
N LYS A 247 -14.47 -9.58 -14.61
CA LYS A 247 -15.70 -9.34 -13.83
C LYS A 247 -15.32 -9.03 -12.39
N PHE A 248 -15.91 -7.97 -11.84
CA PHE A 248 -15.75 -7.57 -10.44
C PHE A 248 -16.95 -6.70 -10.01
N ASP A 249 -17.23 -6.62 -8.71
CA ASP A 249 -18.18 -5.66 -8.13
C ASP A 249 -17.53 -4.26 -7.95
N PRO A 250 -18.01 -3.21 -8.65
CA PRO A 250 -17.45 -1.87 -8.55
C PRO A 250 -17.98 -1.06 -7.35
N LEU A 251 -19.01 -1.52 -6.64
CA LEU A 251 -19.68 -0.74 -5.59
C LEU A 251 -19.67 -1.49 -4.24
N PRO A 252 -18.60 -1.34 -3.45
CA PRO A 252 -18.43 -2.11 -2.24
C PRO A 252 -19.37 -1.62 -1.12
N GLY A 253 -20.35 -2.46 -0.77
CA GLY A 253 -21.10 -2.35 0.48
C GLY A 253 -20.28 -2.79 1.70
N SER A 254 -20.93 -2.98 2.84
CA SER A 254 -20.28 -3.56 4.02
C SER A 254 -19.79 -4.99 3.72
N ARG A 255 -18.51 -5.27 3.93
CA ARG A 255 -17.90 -6.59 3.67
C ARG A 255 -16.73 -6.87 4.61
N LEU A 256 -16.60 -8.15 4.98
CA LEU A 256 -15.43 -8.66 5.68
C LEU A 256 -14.46 -9.28 4.65
N LEU A 257 -13.24 -8.76 4.62
CA LEU A 257 -12.11 -9.29 3.87
C LEU A 257 -11.35 -10.23 4.82
N ARG A 258 -11.91 -11.44 5.01
CA ARG A 258 -11.55 -12.32 6.14
C ARG A 258 -10.10 -12.78 6.10
N SER A 259 -9.60 -13.18 4.93
CA SER A 259 -8.27 -13.77 4.80
C SER A 259 -7.18 -12.71 4.90
N SER A 260 -7.47 -11.49 4.43
CA SER A 260 -6.60 -10.33 4.58
C SER A 260 -6.71 -9.66 5.95
N GLY A 261 -7.84 -9.82 6.63
CA GLY A 261 -8.10 -9.31 7.98
C GLY A 261 -8.65 -7.90 8.03
N TYR A 262 -9.27 -7.40 6.96
CA TYR A 262 -9.87 -6.07 6.92
C TYR A 262 -11.40 -6.13 6.93
N ALA A 263 -12.05 -5.05 7.37
CA ALA A 263 -13.48 -4.87 7.24
C ALA A 263 -13.82 -3.50 6.66
N ARG A 264 -14.76 -3.49 5.70
CA ARG A 264 -15.45 -2.28 5.26
C ARG A 264 -16.82 -2.27 5.89
N LEU A 265 -17.15 -1.21 6.63
CA LEU A 265 -18.51 -0.88 7.02
C LEU A 265 -18.98 0.32 6.21
N LYS A 266 -20.22 0.28 5.73
CA LYS A 266 -20.86 1.36 4.98
C LYS A 266 -22.28 1.59 5.49
N ALA A 267 -22.59 2.83 5.86
CA ALA A 267 -23.94 3.26 6.23
C ALA A 267 -24.20 4.66 5.65
N GLY A 268 -25.19 4.77 4.75
CA GLY A 268 -25.38 5.99 3.96
C GLY A 268 -24.10 6.34 3.17
N ASP A 269 -23.60 7.55 3.42
CA ASP A 269 -22.38 8.11 2.82
C ASP A 269 -21.12 7.85 3.67
N ALA A 270 -21.27 7.30 4.88
CA ALA A 270 -20.16 7.00 5.76
C ALA A 270 -19.53 5.64 5.44
N VAL A 271 -18.20 5.60 5.45
CA VAL A 271 -17.40 4.39 5.25
C VAL A 271 -16.34 4.31 6.34
N VAL A 272 -16.26 3.15 6.99
CA VAL A 272 -15.16 2.77 7.88
C VAL A 272 -14.37 1.64 7.24
N LEU A 273 -13.05 1.81 7.18
CA LEU A 273 -12.11 0.76 6.85
C LEU A 273 -11.38 0.40 8.14
N ALA A 274 -11.57 -0.83 8.64
CA ALA A 274 -11.05 -1.26 9.93
C ALA A 274 -10.05 -2.39 9.76
N ASP A 275 -8.95 -2.30 10.51
CA ASP A 275 -7.85 -3.25 10.47
C ASP A 275 -7.94 -4.30 11.60
N ALA A 276 -7.96 -5.57 11.22
CA ALA A 276 -7.69 -6.71 12.09
C ALA A 276 -6.76 -7.70 11.37
N ALA A 277 -5.87 -7.18 10.53
CA ALA A 277 -4.95 -7.95 9.71
C ALA A 277 -3.73 -8.39 10.53
N PRO A 278 -3.28 -9.65 10.36
CA PRO A 278 -1.90 -9.97 10.71
C PRO A 278 -0.97 -9.05 9.92
N LEU A 279 0.13 -8.62 10.54
CA LEU A 279 1.06 -7.60 10.03
C LEU A 279 1.61 -7.87 8.61
N GLY A 280 1.66 -9.14 8.17
CA GLY A 280 2.16 -9.57 6.87
C GLY A 280 2.67 -11.01 6.91
N PRO A 281 3.29 -11.52 5.83
CA PRO A 281 3.88 -12.86 5.82
C PRO A 281 5.00 -12.96 6.85
N GLU A 282 5.10 -14.12 7.52
CA GLU A 282 5.99 -14.22 8.68
C GLU A 282 7.47 -13.96 8.35
N TYR A 283 7.86 -14.35 7.14
CA TYR A 283 9.21 -14.25 6.59
C TYR A 283 9.53 -12.88 5.97
N GLN A 284 8.55 -12.01 5.72
CA GLN A 284 8.74 -10.71 5.08
C GLN A 284 7.81 -9.62 5.65
N PRO A 285 7.92 -9.25 6.94
CA PRO A 285 7.09 -8.22 7.59
C PRO A 285 7.54 -6.78 7.27
N GLY A 286 8.35 -6.60 6.22
CA GLY A 286 9.09 -5.35 5.97
C GLY A 286 8.20 -4.12 5.83
N HIS A 287 7.02 -4.31 5.26
CA HIS A 287 6.05 -3.25 4.97
C HIS A 287 4.98 -3.06 6.04
N GLY A 288 4.89 -3.98 7.02
CA GLY A 288 3.84 -3.96 8.03
C GLY A 288 4.11 -3.00 9.18
N HIS A 289 3.08 -2.32 9.68
CA HIS A 289 3.17 -1.34 10.76
C HIS A 289 2.64 -1.91 12.08
N ALA A 290 2.82 -1.20 13.19
CA ALA A 290 2.23 -1.55 14.47
C ALA A 290 0.80 -0.98 14.59
N ASP A 291 -0.02 -1.18 13.56
CA ASP A 291 -1.30 -0.51 13.33
C ASP A 291 -2.54 -1.36 13.65
N THR A 292 -2.36 -2.53 14.27
CA THR A 292 -3.45 -3.46 14.58
C THR A 292 -4.62 -2.79 15.32
N LEU A 293 -5.85 -3.01 14.85
CA LEU A 293 -7.08 -2.35 15.31
C LEU A 293 -7.17 -0.84 15.01
N SER A 294 -6.33 -0.32 14.12
CA SER A 294 -6.54 1.00 13.52
C SER A 294 -7.75 1.00 12.58
N PHE A 295 -8.19 2.20 12.20
CA PHE A 295 -9.23 2.37 11.20
C PHE A 295 -9.10 3.74 10.53
N GLU A 296 -9.76 3.87 9.39
CA GLU A 296 -9.98 5.13 8.70
C GLU A 296 -11.49 5.35 8.52
N LEU A 297 -11.94 6.60 8.62
CA LEU A 297 -13.35 7.01 8.49
C LEU A 297 -13.47 8.09 7.41
N SER A 298 -14.43 7.93 6.52
CA SER A 298 -14.85 8.97 5.58
C SER A 298 -16.36 9.19 5.63
N VAL A 299 -16.79 10.43 5.38
CA VAL A 299 -18.20 10.79 5.19
C VAL A 299 -18.33 11.46 3.82
N GLY A 300 -18.96 10.77 2.88
CA GLY A 300 -18.84 11.12 1.47
C GLY A 300 -17.37 11.14 1.04
N PRO A 301 -16.93 12.06 0.18
CA PRO A 301 -15.53 12.15 -0.25
C PRO A 301 -14.60 12.76 0.82
N GLN A 302 -15.11 13.23 1.96
CA GLN A 302 -14.27 13.82 3.01
C GLN A 302 -13.73 12.72 3.93
N ARG A 303 -12.42 12.51 3.91
CA ARG A 303 -11.74 11.72 4.95
C ARG A 303 -11.80 12.48 6.28
N VAL A 304 -12.14 11.76 7.35
CA VAL A 304 -12.26 12.28 8.71
C VAL A 304 -11.13 11.76 9.58
N VAL A 305 -11.03 10.43 9.72
CA VAL A 305 -9.95 9.75 10.44
C VAL A 305 -9.07 9.05 9.42
N VAL A 306 -7.76 9.26 9.50
CA VAL A 306 -6.75 8.68 8.59
C VAL A 306 -5.63 8.01 9.38
N ASN A 307 -4.83 7.16 8.75
CA ASN A 307 -3.50 6.84 9.24
C ASN A 307 -2.47 7.87 8.73
N SER A 308 -1.30 7.95 9.37
CA SER A 308 -0.28 8.96 9.04
C SER A 308 0.28 8.82 7.61
N GLY A 309 0.22 7.63 7.00
CA GLY A 309 0.93 7.33 5.76
C GLY A 309 2.45 7.27 5.95
N ILE A 310 3.18 7.20 4.84
CA ILE A 310 4.65 7.09 4.81
C ILE A 310 5.30 8.07 3.83
N SER A 311 6.49 8.58 4.17
CA SER A 311 7.20 9.58 3.34
C SER A 311 8.43 9.05 2.60
N HIS A 312 9.07 7.99 3.11
CA HIS A 312 10.26 7.36 2.54
C HIS A 312 10.57 6.04 3.26
N TYR A 313 11.63 5.36 2.82
CA TYR A 313 12.11 4.10 3.40
C TYR A 313 13.44 4.21 4.15
N GLU A 314 14.03 5.40 4.21
CA GLU A 314 15.29 5.62 4.95
C GLU A 314 15.13 5.24 6.43
N CYS A 315 16.17 4.62 6.99
CA CYS A 315 16.15 4.16 8.39
C CYS A 315 16.44 5.31 9.36
N ASP A 316 15.44 6.18 9.56
CA ASP A 316 15.51 7.32 10.47
C ASP A 316 14.36 7.33 11.50
N SER A 317 14.33 8.35 12.34
CA SER A 317 13.30 8.53 13.36
C SER A 317 11.90 8.72 12.77
N GLU A 318 11.78 9.29 11.57
CA GLU A 318 10.49 9.54 10.95
C GLU A 318 9.89 8.22 10.44
N ARG A 319 10.70 7.37 9.80
CA ARG A 319 10.28 6.03 9.38
C ARG A 319 9.87 5.16 10.57
N LEU A 320 10.62 5.22 11.67
CA LEU A 320 10.25 4.49 12.90
C LEU A 320 8.95 5.02 13.50
N ARG A 321 8.78 6.35 13.55
CA ARG A 321 7.55 6.98 14.03
C ARG A 321 6.34 6.62 13.18
N GLN A 322 6.46 6.65 11.85
CA GLN A 322 5.38 6.30 10.90
C GLN A 322 4.91 4.84 11.01
N ARG A 323 5.75 3.95 11.55
CA ARG A 323 5.41 2.54 11.78
C ARG A 323 4.95 2.22 13.20
N ALA A 324 5.06 3.18 14.12
CA ALA A 324 4.75 3.00 15.52
C ALA A 324 3.24 3.14 15.77
N THR A 325 2.71 2.47 16.80
CA THR A 325 1.28 2.42 17.09
C THR A 325 0.67 3.81 17.30
N ALA A 326 1.42 4.74 17.89
CA ALA A 326 0.97 6.11 18.11
C ALA A 326 0.70 6.91 16.82
N ALA A 327 1.23 6.49 15.66
CA ALA A 327 0.97 7.12 14.36
C ALA A 327 -0.33 6.63 13.69
N HIS A 328 -1.02 5.69 14.33
CA HIS A 328 -2.27 5.09 13.82
C HIS A 328 -3.43 5.40 14.74
N SER A 329 -4.63 5.29 14.18
CA SER A 329 -5.87 5.58 14.90
C SER A 329 -6.30 4.41 15.80
N THR A 330 -5.46 4.04 16.77
CA THR A 330 -5.60 2.88 17.66
C THR A 330 -5.10 3.18 19.08
N LEU A 331 -5.09 2.17 19.95
CA LEU A 331 -4.71 2.27 21.35
C LEU A 331 -3.23 1.91 21.56
N VAL A 332 -2.50 2.79 22.23
CA VAL A 332 -1.15 2.59 22.78
C VAL A 332 -1.28 2.22 24.25
N PHE A 333 -0.54 1.21 24.68
CA PHE A 333 -0.54 0.75 26.05
C PHE A 333 0.88 0.80 26.64
N ASP A 334 1.06 1.52 27.73
CA ASP A 334 2.34 1.71 28.43
C ASP A 334 3.50 2.20 27.55
N ASP A 335 3.19 3.13 26.63
CA ASP A 335 4.17 3.65 25.67
C ASP A 335 4.84 2.56 24.84
N LYS A 336 4.13 1.44 24.60
CA LYS A 336 4.59 0.35 23.74
C LYS A 336 3.75 0.27 22.48
N ASP A 337 4.44 -0.14 21.43
CA ASP A 337 3.81 -0.52 20.18
C ASP A 337 3.16 -1.91 20.30
N SER A 338 2.06 -2.09 19.57
CA SER A 338 1.35 -3.37 19.46
C SER A 338 2.22 -4.45 18.78
N SER A 339 3.14 -4.03 17.92
CA SER A 339 4.17 -4.85 17.28
C SER A 339 5.52 -4.14 17.35
N GLU A 340 6.60 -4.87 17.59
CA GLU A 340 7.94 -4.32 17.85
C GLU A 340 8.67 -3.98 16.55
N VAL A 341 8.60 -2.73 16.11
CA VAL A 341 9.34 -2.21 14.96
C VAL A 341 10.70 -1.69 15.41
N TRP A 342 11.79 -2.25 14.89
CA TRP A 342 13.17 -1.92 15.35
C TRP A 342 14.11 -1.47 14.23
N SER A 343 13.65 -1.46 12.98
CA SER A 343 14.36 -0.89 11.82
C SER A 343 13.38 -0.58 10.68
N ALA A 344 13.86 0.03 9.60
CA ALA A 344 13.06 0.45 8.44
C ALA A 344 12.23 -0.66 7.80
N PHE A 345 12.65 -1.92 7.94
CA PHE A 345 12.02 -3.14 7.39
C PHE A 345 12.04 -4.34 8.36
N ARG A 346 12.18 -4.12 9.67
CA ARG A 346 12.31 -5.24 10.63
C ARG A 346 11.32 -5.14 11.79
N VAL A 347 10.64 -6.25 12.03
CA VAL A 347 9.65 -6.42 13.11
C VAL A 347 10.01 -7.64 13.96
N GLY A 348 10.00 -7.45 15.28
CA GLY A 348 10.21 -8.49 16.29
C GLY A 348 8.91 -9.16 16.69
N ARG A 349 8.50 -8.99 17.96
CA ARG A 349 7.18 -9.44 18.45
C ARG A 349 6.05 -8.78 17.66
N ARG A 350 4.98 -9.52 17.39
CA ARG A 350 3.86 -9.08 16.55
C ARG A 350 2.55 -9.29 17.29
N ALA A 351 1.66 -8.32 17.16
CA ALA A 351 0.26 -8.51 17.52
C ALA A 351 -0.37 -9.61 16.66
N ARG A 352 -1.12 -10.50 17.28
CA ARG A 352 -1.98 -11.47 16.60
C ARG A 352 -3.44 -11.03 16.76
N PRO A 353 -4.08 -10.57 15.69
CA PRO A 353 -5.48 -10.18 15.76
C PRO A 353 -6.40 -11.39 15.76
N LEU A 354 -7.59 -11.18 16.32
CA LEU A 354 -8.71 -12.11 16.34
C LEU A 354 -9.97 -11.35 15.95
N ILE A 355 -10.60 -11.74 14.85
CA ILE A 355 -11.92 -11.22 14.48
C ILE A 355 -12.97 -11.91 15.35
N GLU A 356 -13.63 -11.15 16.24
CA GLU A 356 -14.64 -11.67 17.16
C GLU A 356 -16.05 -11.63 16.55
N LYS A 357 -16.39 -10.56 15.81
CA LYS A 357 -17.72 -10.39 15.21
C LYS A 357 -17.66 -9.53 13.95
N PHE A 358 -18.43 -9.92 12.94
CA PHE A 358 -18.80 -9.05 11.82
C PHE A 358 -20.30 -9.26 11.55
N ASP A 359 -21.06 -8.18 11.65
CA ASP A 359 -22.51 -8.18 11.50
C ASP A 359 -22.87 -7.04 10.55
N ARG A 360 -23.13 -7.44 9.30
CA ARG A 360 -23.34 -6.55 8.17
C ARG A 360 -24.55 -5.64 8.39
N ASP A 361 -25.64 -6.23 8.87
CA ASP A 361 -26.93 -5.55 8.98
C ASP A 361 -26.96 -4.61 10.18
N ALA A 362 -26.30 -4.98 11.27
CA ALA A 362 -26.14 -4.11 12.44
C ALA A 362 -25.04 -3.04 12.26
N GLY A 363 -24.25 -3.09 11.18
CA GLY A 363 -23.12 -2.19 10.98
C GLY A 363 -22.00 -2.38 12.01
N VAL A 364 -21.79 -3.61 12.50
CA VAL A 364 -20.85 -3.90 13.59
C VAL A 364 -19.66 -4.71 13.11
N PHE A 365 -18.46 -4.26 13.49
CA PHE A 365 -17.24 -5.05 13.46
C PHE A 365 -16.59 -5.06 14.85
N LYS A 366 -16.08 -6.21 15.28
CA LYS A 366 -15.39 -6.36 16.56
C LYS A 366 -14.18 -7.27 16.41
N ALA A 367 -13.04 -6.84 16.92
CA ALA A 367 -11.80 -7.59 16.89
C ALA A 367 -10.96 -7.34 18.16
N ALA A 368 -9.97 -8.18 18.37
CA ALA A 368 -9.04 -8.15 19.50
C ALA A 368 -7.61 -8.41 19.03
N HIS A 369 -6.59 -8.05 19.82
CA HIS A 369 -5.22 -8.52 19.59
C HIS A 369 -4.41 -8.69 20.89
N ASP A 370 -3.41 -9.56 20.84
CA ASP A 370 -2.54 -9.92 21.97
C ASP A 370 -1.19 -9.18 21.99
N GLY A 371 -1.04 -8.08 21.23
CA GLY A 371 0.25 -7.39 21.03
C GLY A 371 0.94 -6.96 22.34
N TYR A 372 0.13 -6.67 23.36
CA TYR A 372 0.59 -6.26 24.68
C TYR A 372 0.73 -7.40 25.69
N ALA A 373 0.41 -8.65 25.32
CA ALA A 373 0.39 -9.79 26.24
C ALA A 373 1.76 -10.14 26.84
N HIS A 374 2.85 -9.61 26.27
CA HIS A 374 4.22 -9.73 26.80
C HIS A 374 4.47 -8.84 28.02
N LEU A 375 3.60 -7.85 28.27
CA LEU A 375 3.68 -6.95 29.40
C LEU A 375 3.02 -7.55 30.65
N PRO A 376 3.41 -7.13 31.87
CA PRO A 376 2.73 -7.57 33.09
C PRO A 376 1.22 -7.28 33.08
N GLY A 377 0.42 -8.25 33.52
CA GLY A 377 -1.04 -8.22 33.41
C GLY A 377 -1.57 -8.87 32.12
N LYS A 378 -0.70 -9.18 31.16
CA LYS A 378 -1.02 -9.74 29.83
C LYS A 378 -2.20 -9.06 29.11
N PRO A 379 -2.16 -7.72 28.96
CA PRO A 379 -3.25 -6.97 28.34
C PRO A 379 -3.64 -7.50 26.96
N VAL A 380 -4.93 -7.59 26.73
CA VAL A 380 -5.53 -7.81 25.40
C VAL A 380 -6.38 -6.59 25.08
N HIS A 381 -6.05 -5.92 23.97
CA HIS A 381 -6.84 -4.81 23.47
C HIS A 381 -7.95 -5.36 22.55
N ARG A 382 -9.18 -4.96 22.81
CA ARG A 382 -10.34 -5.24 21.95
C ARG A 382 -10.96 -3.94 21.50
N ARG A 383 -11.46 -3.92 20.26
CA ARG A 383 -12.16 -2.78 19.69
C ARG A 383 -13.42 -3.22 18.98
N SER A 384 -14.47 -2.42 19.09
CA SER A 384 -15.66 -2.53 18.26
C SER A 384 -15.95 -1.21 17.56
N TRP A 385 -16.31 -1.33 16.28
CA TRP A 385 -16.85 -0.25 15.47
C TRP A 385 -18.33 -0.56 15.21
N THR A 386 -19.20 0.35 15.60
CA THR A 386 -20.64 0.31 15.27
C THR A 386 -20.96 1.54 14.45
N LEU A 387 -21.28 1.32 13.17
CA LEU A 387 -21.54 2.37 12.19
C LEU A 387 -23.02 2.43 11.87
N ASP A 388 -23.61 3.62 12.04
CA ASP A 388 -24.92 3.98 11.51
C ASP A 388 -24.80 5.17 10.52
N THR A 389 -25.92 5.66 10.01
CA THR A 389 -25.94 6.71 8.96
C THR A 389 -25.41 8.07 9.42
N GLY A 390 -25.37 8.34 10.73
CA GLY A 390 -25.00 9.65 11.30
C GLY A 390 -23.94 9.58 12.40
N CYS A 391 -23.53 8.38 12.80
CA CYS A 391 -22.66 8.14 13.93
C CYS A 391 -21.78 6.91 13.72
N LEU A 392 -20.52 7.04 14.13
CA LEU A 392 -19.62 5.92 14.40
C LEU A 392 -19.35 5.88 15.90
N ALA A 393 -19.73 4.78 16.56
CA ALA A 393 -19.28 4.48 17.91
C ALA A 393 -18.07 3.52 17.85
N VAL A 394 -16.94 3.96 18.39
CA VAL A 394 -15.74 3.14 18.63
C VAL A 394 -15.71 2.83 20.12
N THR A 395 -15.65 1.56 20.48
CA THR A 395 -15.53 1.14 21.88
C THR A 395 -14.28 0.29 22.04
N ASP A 396 -13.41 0.72 22.92
CA ASP A 396 -12.13 0.08 23.25
C ASP A 396 -12.23 -0.60 24.61
N TRP A 397 -11.66 -1.80 24.71
CA TRP A 397 -11.49 -2.53 25.96
C TRP A 397 -10.05 -2.94 26.15
N ILE A 398 -9.60 -2.93 27.40
CA ILE A 398 -8.32 -3.49 27.83
C ILE A 398 -8.59 -4.53 28.90
N ASP A 399 -8.39 -5.79 28.56
CA ASP A 399 -8.47 -6.90 29.50
C ASP A 399 -7.13 -7.02 30.21
N ALA A 400 -6.92 -6.21 31.25
CA ALA A 400 -5.71 -6.18 32.06
C ALA A 400 -6.05 -6.17 33.56
N ARG A 401 -5.38 -7.04 34.33
CA ARG A 401 -5.69 -7.20 35.76
C ARG A 401 -5.17 -6.08 36.68
N ARG A 402 -4.35 -5.12 36.19
CA ARG A 402 -3.79 -3.98 36.97
C ARG A 402 -3.31 -2.79 36.12
N GLY A 403 -3.45 -1.61 36.73
CA GLY A 403 -3.15 -0.24 36.28
C GLY A 403 -1.90 -0.02 35.44
N ARG A 404 -2.14 0.63 34.30
CA ARG A 404 -1.18 1.01 33.26
C ARG A 404 -1.75 2.17 32.46
N THR A 405 -0.89 2.93 31.81
CA THR A 405 -1.31 4.08 31.01
C THR A 405 -1.81 3.59 29.66
N ALA A 406 -3.01 4.00 29.26
CA ALA A 406 -3.56 3.72 27.94
C ALA A 406 -3.91 5.04 27.25
N ARG A 407 -3.57 5.12 25.96
CA ARG A 407 -3.82 6.28 25.11
C ARG A 407 -4.42 5.83 23.80
N ALA A 408 -5.62 6.30 23.48
CA ALA A 408 -6.16 6.14 22.13
C ALA A 408 -5.82 7.38 21.30
N TYR A 409 -5.45 7.17 20.04
CA TYR A 409 -5.24 8.24 19.08
C TYR A 409 -6.27 8.12 17.96
N PHE A 410 -6.76 9.25 17.46
CA PHE A 410 -7.53 9.34 16.21
C PHE A 410 -6.96 10.49 15.38
N HIS A 411 -6.21 10.15 14.33
CA HIS A 411 -5.54 11.14 13.49
C HIS A 411 -6.52 11.72 12.48
N LEU A 412 -6.69 13.04 12.50
CA LEU A 412 -7.62 13.74 11.65
C LEU A 412 -6.98 14.04 10.29
N HIS A 413 -7.80 14.01 9.25
CA HIS A 413 -7.38 14.50 7.94
C HIS A 413 -7.03 16.00 8.00
N PRO A 414 -5.97 16.50 7.32
CA PRO A 414 -5.55 17.90 7.40
C PRO A 414 -6.59 18.95 6.99
N ASP A 415 -7.58 18.56 6.18
CA ASP A 415 -8.67 19.45 5.75
C ASP A 415 -9.70 19.74 6.87
N LEU A 416 -9.60 19.05 8.01
CA LEU A 416 -10.45 19.30 9.17
C LEU A 416 -9.83 20.34 10.09
N GLU A 417 -10.57 21.41 10.33
CA GLU A 417 -10.22 22.44 11.29
C GLU A 417 -11.00 22.24 12.60
N VAL A 418 -10.38 22.57 13.73
CA VAL A 418 -11.06 22.56 15.03
C VAL A 418 -11.90 23.83 15.14
N GLU A 419 -13.22 23.68 15.13
CA GLU A 419 -14.18 24.79 15.27
C GLU A 419 -14.44 25.10 16.75
N HIS A 420 -14.66 24.08 17.57
CA HIS A 420 -14.90 24.21 19.01
C HIS A 420 -14.23 23.11 19.81
N HIS A 421 -13.74 23.45 21.00
CA HIS A 421 -13.25 22.50 22.00
C HIS A 421 -13.81 22.90 23.37
N CYS A 422 -14.62 22.03 23.96
CA CYS A 422 -15.15 22.20 25.31
C CYS A 422 -14.99 20.89 26.11
N GLU A 423 -15.35 20.91 27.39
CA GLU A 423 -15.30 19.71 28.24
C GLU A 423 -16.14 18.55 27.67
N ASP A 424 -17.24 18.85 26.98
CA ASP A 424 -18.19 17.86 26.46
C ASP A 424 -17.82 17.28 25.08
N GLY A 425 -16.72 17.72 24.46
CA GLY A 425 -16.26 17.23 23.16
C GLY A 425 -15.58 18.25 22.25
N ILE A 426 -15.29 17.81 21.03
CA ILE A 426 -14.65 18.61 19.97
C ILE A 426 -15.57 18.66 18.75
N VAL A 427 -15.72 19.84 18.14
CA VAL A 427 -16.37 20.01 16.84
C VAL A 427 -15.32 20.34 15.80
N LEU A 428 -15.29 19.54 14.75
CA LEU A 428 -14.42 19.69 13.59
C LEU A 428 -15.24 20.16 12.40
N ARG A 429 -14.64 20.97 11.54
CA ARG A 429 -15.27 21.49 10.34
C ARG A 429 -14.39 21.26 9.12
N ALA A 430 -14.98 20.75 8.06
CA ALA A 430 -14.47 20.81 6.70
C ALA A 430 -15.43 21.64 5.84
N SER A 431 -15.15 21.76 4.53
CA SER A 431 -15.90 22.64 3.62
C SER A 431 -17.43 22.46 3.65
N ARG A 432 -17.93 21.23 3.78
CA ARG A 432 -19.37 20.88 3.78
C ARG A 432 -19.77 19.90 4.89
N LEU A 433 -18.87 19.61 5.81
CA LEU A 433 -19.06 18.60 6.85
C LEU A 433 -18.72 19.19 8.22
N ARG A 434 -19.60 19.00 9.20
CA ARG A 434 -19.27 19.15 10.63
C ARG A 434 -19.22 17.78 11.27
N VAL A 435 -18.21 17.56 12.10
CA VAL A 435 -18.04 16.31 12.86
C VAL A 435 -17.92 16.64 14.34
N GLY A 436 -18.86 16.17 15.15
CA GLY A 436 -18.78 16.20 16.61
C GLY A 436 -18.12 14.94 17.15
N VAL A 437 -17.12 15.08 18.01
CA VAL A 437 -16.41 13.98 18.67
C VAL A 437 -16.61 14.08 20.18
N LYS A 438 -17.06 12.99 20.79
CA LYS A 438 -17.20 12.84 22.25
C LYS A 438 -16.54 11.55 22.70
N ALA A 439 -15.96 11.53 23.88
CA ALA A 439 -15.40 10.35 24.50
C ALA A 439 -15.71 10.30 26.00
N ASP A 440 -15.59 9.12 26.61
CA ASP A 440 -15.77 8.93 28.05
C ASP A 440 -14.67 9.62 28.88
N PHE A 441 -13.51 9.88 28.27
CA PHE A 441 -12.36 10.56 28.86
C PHE A 441 -12.04 11.87 28.12
N PRO A 442 -11.26 12.79 28.73
CA PRO A 442 -10.90 14.06 28.11
C PRO A 442 -10.20 13.88 26.75
N LEU A 443 -10.62 14.69 25.78
CA LEU A 443 -10.01 14.77 24.46
C LEU A 443 -8.94 15.87 24.44
N VAL A 444 -7.72 15.48 24.10
CA VAL A 444 -6.59 16.39 23.90
C VAL A 444 -6.24 16.47 22.42
N ILE A 445 -6.06 17.69 21.91
CA ILE A 445 -5.58 17.91 20.55
C ILE A 445 -4.05 17.88 20.56
N GLU A 446 -3.48 17.03 19.72
CA GLU A 446 -2.04 16.91 19.53
C GLU A 446 -1.68 17.20 18.07
N PHE A 447 -0.65 18.01 17.83
CA PHE A 447 -0.20 18.31 16.47
C PHE A 447 0.68 17.19 15.93
N GLY A 448 0.38 16.75 14.71
CA GLY A 448 1.05 15.66 14.04
C GLY A 448 1.51 16.00 12.62
N SER A 449 1.84 14.95 11.87
CA SER A 449 2.04 15.06 10.44
C SER A 449 1.40 13.91 9.68
N TRP A 450 0.85 14.24 8.52
CA TRP A 450 0.29 13.34 7.54
C TRP A 450 1.14 13.33 6.28
N HIS A 451 1.36 12.15 5.71
CA HIS A 451 2.29 11.90 4.61
C HIS A 451 1.55 11.23 3.45
N PRO A 452 0.84 12.03 2.63
CA PRO A 452 0.03 11.48 1.54
C PRO A 452 0.85 10.97 0.36
N ARG A 453 2.10 11.41 0.21
CA ARG A 453 3.01 11.03 -0.88
C ARG A 453 4.43 10.96 -0.36
N PHE A 454 5.28 10.24 -1.08
CA PHE A 454 6.72 10.27 -0.79
C PHE A 454 7.29 11.68 -0.94
N GLY A 455 8.11 12.06 0.03
CA GLY A 455 8.69 13.41 0.16
C GLY A 455 7.70 14.49 0.61
N GLU A 456 6.42 14.17 0.85
CA GLU A 456 5.40 15.14 1.28
C GLU A 456 5.15 15.04 2.79
N ARG A 457 5.00 16.18 3.46
CA ARG A 457 4.65 16.30 4.87
C ARG A 457 3.63 17.42 5.03
N VAL A 458 2.44 17.07 5.49
CA VAL A 458 1.34 18.00 5.77
C VAL A 458 1.10 18.01 7.27
N GLY A 459 0.93 19.17 7.88
CA GLY A 459 0.54 19.25 9.29
C GLY A 459 -0.88 18.73 9.48
N ASN A 460 -1.13 17.99 10.55
CA ASN A 460 -2.48 17.57 10.94
C ASN A 460 -2.65 17.62 12.47
N CYS A 461 -3.84 17.25 12.93
CA CYS A 461 -4.13 17.08 14.34
C CYS A 461 -4.52 15.63 14.62
N ALA A 462 -4.16 15.13 15.79
CA ALA A 462 -4.68 13.90 16.35
C ALA A 462 -5.52 14.23 17.59
N LEU A 463 -6.62 13.51 17.77
CA LEU A 463 -7.36 13.48 19.02
C LEU A 463 -6.77 12.37 19.89
N ARG A 464 -6.12 12.75 20.98
CA ARG A 464 -5.60 11.83 21.98
C ARG A 464 -6.56 11.75 23.15
N ILE A 465 -6.84 10.53 23.59
CA ILE A 465 -7.62 10.26 24.79
C ILE A 465 -6.71 9.60 25.80
N ASP A 466 -6.58 10.22 26.97
CA ASP A 466 -5.87 9.64 28.11
C ASP A 466 -6.84 8.88 29.00
N TRP A 467 -6.57 7.59 29.23
CA TRP A 467 -7.33 6.82 30.22
C TRP A 467 -6.76 7.16 31.60
N ASP A 468 -7.25 8.26 32.18
CA ASP A 468 -6.80 8.80 33.47
C ASP A 468 -7.24 7.95 34.67
N ASP A 469 -8.12 6.96 34.45
CA ASP A 469 -8.52 5.96 35.44
C ASP A 469 -7.77 4.64 35.21
N PRO A 470 -6.85 4.24 36.10
CA PRO A 470 -6.09 2.99 35.95
C PRO A 470 -6.93 1.72 36.11
N ASP A 471 -8.16 1.83 36.60
CA ASP A 471 -9.12 0.73 36.75
C ASP A 471 -10.14 0.70 35.60
N ALA A 472 -10.11 1.68 34.68
CA ALA A 472 -10.99 1.68 33.52
C ALA A 472 -10.60 0.59 32.52
N GLU A 473 -11.52 -0.33 32.28
CA GLU A 473 -11.36 -1.40 31.30
C GLU A 473 -11.99 -1.06 29.95
N ILE A 474 -12.73 0.05 29.84
CA ILE A 474 -13.51 0.43 28.66
C ILE A 474 -13.47 1.94 28.42
N CYS A 475 -13.42 2.33 27.15
CA CYS A 475 -13.64 3.71 26.71
C CYS A 475 -14.46 3.70 25.43
N GLN A 476 -15.55 4.47 25.39
CA GLN A 476 -16.32 4.75 24.20
C GLN A 476 -15.96 6.12 23.62
N THR A 477 -15.78 6.18 22.30
CA THR A 477 -15.68 7.40 21.51
C THR A 477 -16.77 7.41 20.45
N ARG A 478 -17.42 8.55 20.24
CA ARG A 478 -18.45 8.73 19.21
C ARG A 478 -18.07 9.86 18.27
N PHE A 479 -18.11 9.56 16.97
CA PHE A 479 -18.05 10.55 15.89
C PHE A 479 -19.45 10.70 15.34
N THR A 480 -19.97 11.91 15.34
CA THR A 480 -21.30 12.25 14.78
C THR A 480 -21.10 13.29 13.69
N TRP A 481 -21.90 13.27 12.63
CA TRP A 481 -21.75 14.23 11.54
C TRP A 481 -23.06 14.82 11.07
N SER A 482 -22.95 16.02 10.52
CA SER A 482 -24.02 16.77 9.88
C SER A 482 -23.47 17.62 8.75
N ASP A 483 -24.34 18.07 7.85
CA ASP A 483 -23.98 19.10 6.87
C ASP A 483 -23.55 20.40 7.59
N ALA A 484 -22.53 21.08 7.05
CA ALA A 484 -21.88 22.23 7.70
C ALA A 484 -22.58 23.58 7.54
#